data_AF-A0A0N4ZRE7-F1
#
_entry.id   AF-A0A0N4ZRE7-F1
#
_cell.length_a   1.000
_cell.length_b   1.000
_cell.length_c   1.000
_cell.angle_alpha   90.00
_cell.angle_beta   90.00
_cell.angle_gamma   90.00
#
_symmetry.space_group_name_H-M   'P 1'
#
loop_
_entity.id
_entity.type
_entity.pdbx_description
1 polymer ?
#
loop_
_entity_poly.entity_id
_entity_poly.type
_entity_poly.pdbx_seq_one_letter_code
_entity_poly.pdbx_strand_id
1 'polypeptide(L)'
;MTQSSNQTPVNLLTYSFKNPLWPPNFINADNVLNYFCDPANIFYDKSSCNAMLMMQMGNQFLDNNFIQNQLINMRGIQYVVVGVSHPMYIICKQARNSREEVTPHCYYYVMNGVVYQCPDMYSSIQSRLVSALHPMKKALTEVIDLCRFNVAKGYSWEFKNKVIKKDDDEEEREFEDPVQARSTNFQRSRTEQLIKIMMQKHSIPENNTQK
;
A
#
# COMPACT_ATOMS: atom_id res chain seq x y z
N MET A 1 0.67 -36.96 -16.22
CA MET A 1 -0.24 -35.98 -15.57
C MET A 1 0.54 -35.29 -14.47
N THR A 2 1.14 -34.15 -14.78
CA THR A 2 1.93 -33.34 -13.85
C THR A 2 0.99 -32.64 -12.88
N GLN A 3 1.19 -32.87 -11.59
CA GLN A 3 0.44 -32.23 -10.51
C GLN A 3 0.71 -30.72 -10.56
N SER A 4 -0.28 -29.94 -10.97
CA SER A 4 -0.31 -28.50 -10.78
C SER A 4 -0.49 -28.23 -9.29
N SER A 5 0.59 -27.87 -8.61
CA SER A 5 0.56 -27.37 -7.24
C SER A 5 -0.34 -26.13 -7.19
N ASN A 6 -1.48 -26.23 -6.51
CA ASN A 6 -2.30 -25.08 -6.13
C ASN A 6 -1.52 -24.27 -5.08
N GLN A 7 -0.51 -23.52 -5.51
CA GLN A 7 0.05 -22.44 -4.72
C GLN A 7 -1.02 -21.36 -4.67
N THR A 8 -1.58 -21.12 -3.48
CA THR A 8 -2.36 -19.90 -3.23
C THR A 8 -1.56 -18.72 -3.78
N PRO A 9 -2.15 -17.86 -4.61
CA PRO A 9 -1.42 -16.76 -5.23
C PRO A 9 -0.79 -15.92 -4.11
N VAL A 10 0.54 -15.87 -4.10
CA VAL A 10 1.29 -15.13 -3.09
C VAL A 10 0.85 -13.67 -3.16
N ASN A 11 0.42 -13.09 -2.04
CA ASN A 11 -0.09 -11.72 -2.04
C ASN A 11 1.08 -10.75 -2.27
N LEU A 12 1.24 -10.30 -3.51
CA LEU A 12 2.31 -9.40 -3.94
C LEU A 12 2.24 -8.01 -3.28
N LEU A 13 1.10 -7.61 -2.72
CA LEU A 13 0.92 -6.30 -2.07
C LEU A 13 1.74 -6.16 -0.78
N THR A 14 2.14 -7.26 -0.15
CA THR A 14 2.93 -7.25 1.09
C THR A 14 4.44 -7.18 0.81
N TYR A 15 4.85 -7.42 -0.43
CA TYR A 15 6.27 -7.44 -0.78
C TYR A 15 6.75 -6.07 -1.26
N SER A 16 8.05 -5.84 -1.10
CA SER A 16 8.76 -4.71 -1.65
C SER A 16 10.09 -5.18 -2.21
N PHE A 17 10.55 -4.57 -3.30
CA PHE A 17 11.84 -4.88 -3.89
C PHE A 17 12.78 -3.67 -3.83
N LYS A 18 14.04 -3.89 -3.48
CA LYS A 18 15.11 -2.89 -3.52
C LYS A 18 16.39 -3.57 -3.96
N ASN A 19 17.08 -2.99 -4.93
CA ASN A 19 18.41 -3.44 -5.33
C ASN A 19 19.46 -2.56 -4.63
N PRO A 20 20.32 -3.12 -3.76
CA PRO A 20 21.39 -2.36 -3.09
C PRO A 20 22.42 -1.76 -4.05
N LEU A 21 22.56 -2.32 -5.26
CA LEU A 21 23.53 -1.86 -6.26
C LEU A 21 23.12 -0.55 -6.94
N TRP A 22 21.84 -0.17 -6.83
CA TRP A 22 21.29 1.05 -7.41
C TRP A 22 21.03 2.09 -6.32
N PRO A 23 21.91 3.09 -6.14
CA PRO A 23 21.68 4.14 -5.17
C PRO A 23 20.44 4.97 -5.57
N PRO A 24 19.57 5.37 -4.62
CA PRO A 24 18.33 6.08 -4.93
C PRO A 24 18.51 7.37 -5.74
N ASN A 25 19.62 8.08 -5.48
CA ASN A 25 19.96 9.34 -6.16
C ASN A 25 20.30 9.17 -7.63
N PHE A 26 20.61 7.94 -8.06
CA PHE A 26 20.89 7.66 -9.46
C PHE A 26 19.60 7.43 -10.24
N ILE A 27 18.46 7.14 -9.59
CA ILE A 27 17.22 6.77 -10.28
C ILE A 27 16.51 8.01 -10.82
N ASN A 28 16.53 8.13 -12.14
CA ASN A 28 15.96 9.19 -12.96
C ASN A 28 14.82 8.65 -13.82
N ALA A 29 14.10 9.56 -14.47
CA ALA A 29 13.03 9.20 -15.41
C ALA A 29 13.53 8.20 -16.46
N ASP A 30 14.73 8.40 -17.02
CA ASP A 30 15.28 7.61 -18.12
C ASP A 30 15.75 6.20 -17.74
N ASN A 31 16.13 5.99 -16.47
CA ASN A 31 16.65 4.69 -16.02
C ASN A 31 15.69 3.88 -15.17
N VAL A 32 14.57 4.46 -14.73
CA VAL A 32 13.66 3.78 -13.80
C VAL A 32 13.07 2.51 -14.39
N LEU A 33 12.86 2.46 -15.71
CA LEU A 33 12.38 1.27 -16.38
C LEU A 33 13.47 0.18 -16.41
N ASN A 34 14.72 0.56 -16.69
CA ASN A 34 15.86 -0.35 -16.65
C ASN A 34 16.04 -0.95 -15.24
N TYR A 35 15.96 -0.10 -14.21
CA TYR A 35 15.97 -0.52 -12.81
C TYR A 35 14.82 -1.49 -12.47
N PHE A 36 13.62 -1.22 -12.97
CA PHE A 36 12.47 -2.10 -12.73
C PHE A 36 12.60 -3.46 -13.44
N CYS A 37 13.25 -3.49 -14.61
CA CYS A 37 13.49 -4.70 -15.40
C CYS A 37 14.63 -5.60 -14.87
N ASP A 38 15.10 -5.37 -13.63
CA ASP A 38 16.06 -6.25 -12.98
C ASP A 38 15.52 -7.69 -12.83
N PRO A 39 16.28 -8.74 -13.22
CA PRO A 39 15.83 -10.13 -13.08
C PRO A 39 15.58 -10.61 -11.65
N ALA A 40 16.08 -9.86 -10.66
CA ALA A 40 15.86 -10.10 -9.23
C ALA A 40 14.55 -9.49 -8.72
N ASN A 41 13.92 -8.60 -9.50
CA ASN A 41 12.66 -7.97 -9.14
C ASN A 41 11.51 -8.99 -9.21
N ILE A 42 10.84 -9.23 -8.09
CA ILE A 42 9.69 -10.14 -8.00
C ILE A 42 8.48 -9.69 -8.82
N PHE A 43 8.37 -8.39 -9.12
CA PHE A 43 7.26 -7.80 -9.87
C PHE A 43 7.48 -7.88 -11.38
N TYR A 44 8.72 -8.15 -11.79
CA TYR A 44 9.12 -8.19 -13.18
C TYR A 44 8.95 -9.60 -13.76
N ASP A 45 8.16 -9.68 -14.82
CA ASP A 45 7.92 -10.92 -15.54
C ASP A 45 8.98 -11.09 -16.65
N LYS A 46 9.74 -12.18 -16.56
CA LYS A 46 10.79 -12.55 -17.52
C LYS A 46 10.24 -12.95 -18.89
N SER A 47 8.94 -13.24 -18.99
CA SER A 47 8.25 -13.52 -20.25
C SER A 47 7.72 -12.26 -20.95
N SER A 48 7.93 -11.08 -20.36
CA SER A 48 7.44 -9.81 -20.92
C SER A 48 8.15 -9.40 -22.22
N CYS A 49 7.47 -8.57 -23.01
CA CYS A 49 8.07 -7.99 -24.22
C CYS A 49 9.30 -7.14 -23.91
N ASN A 50 9.36 -6.53 -22.72
CA ASN A 50 10.53 -5.78 -22.25
C ASN A 50 11.74 -6.70 -22.11
N ALA A 51 11.58 -7.91 -21.56
CA ALA A 51 12.67 -8.88 -21.44
C ALA A 51 13.18 -9.32 -22.81
N MET A 52 12.26 -9.58 -23.74
CA MET A 52 12.61 -9.94 -25.12
C MET A 52 13.38 -8.81 -25.82
N LEU A 53 12.95 -7.56 -25.64
CA LEU A 53 13.64 -6.39 -26.18
C LEU A 53 15.04 -6.21 -25.58
N MET A 54 15.18 -6.37 -24.26
CA MET A 54 16.48 -6.30 -23.58
C MET A 54 17.43 -7.36 -24.09
N MET A 55 16.96 -8.60 -24.27
CA MET A 55 17.77 -9.69 -24.83
C MET A 55 18.16 -9.41 -26.30
N GLN A 56 17.25 -8.87 -27.12
CA GLN A 56 17.53 -8.55 -28.51
C GLN A 56 18.59 -7.44 -28.65
N MET A 57 18.60 -6.47 -27.74
CA MET A 57 19.52 -5.32 -27.77
C MET A 57 20.78 -5.53 -26.92
N GLY A 58 21.03 -6.77 -26.45
CA GLY A 58 22.27 -7.13 -25.75
C GLY A 58 22.39 -6.57 -24.32
N ASN A 59 21.28 -6.40 -23.59
CA ASN A 59 21.22 -5.87 -22.22
C ASN A 59 21.89 -4.49 -22.05
N GLN A 60 21.93 -3.69 -23.12
CA GLN A 60 22.41 -2.31 -23.04
C GLN A 60 21.37 -1.41 -22.40
N PHE A 61 21.84 -0.27 -21.87
CA PHE A 61 20.95 0.76 -21.37
C PHE A 61 20.14 1.35 -22.53
N LEU A 62 18.83 1.15 -22.52
CA LEU A 62 17.94 1.64 -23.56
C LEU A 62 17.15 2.84 -23.05
N ASP A 63 17.03 3.85 -23.91
CA ASP A 63 16.20 5.02 -23.65
C ASP A 63 14.71 4.63 -23.62
N ASN A 64 13.97 5.19 -22.66
CA ASN A 64 12.54 4.91 -22.50
C ASN A 64 11.72 5.19 -23.77
N ASN A 65 12.02 6.29 -24.47
CA ASN A 65 11.32 6.64 -25.71
C ASN A 65 11.53 5.58 -26.80
N PHE A 66 12.76 5.05 -26.90
CA PHE A 66 13.07 3.99 -27.84
C PHE A 66 12.34 2.70 -27.46
N ILE A 67 12.37 2.30 -26.19
CA ILE A 67 11.66 1.14 -25.68
C ILE A 67 10.16 1.26 -26.00
N GLN A 68 9.54 2.40 -25.69
CA GLN A 68 8.13 2.63 -25.93
C GLN A 68 7.75 2.49 -27.42
N ASN A 69 8.56 3.03 -28.33
CA ASN A 69 8.33 2.91 -29.77
C ASN A 69 8.39 1.45 -30.25
N GLN A 70 9.32 0.65 -29.73
CA GLN A 70 9.42 -0.77 -30.07
C GLN A 70 8.29 -1.60 -29.44
N LEU A 71 7.88 -1.29 -28.21
CA LEU A 71 6.78 -1.96 -27.51
C LEU A 71 5.44 -1.81 -28.24
N ILE A 72 5.21 -0.71 -28.97
CA ILE A 72 3.97 -0.51 -29.75
C ILE A 72 3.76 -1.60 -30.80
N ASN A 73 4.84 -2.14 -31.37
CA ASN A 73 4.78 -3.16 -32.42
C ASN A 73 4.67 -4.59 -31.87
N MET A 74 4.90 -4.78 -30.57
CA MET A 74 4.86 -6.10 -29.93
C MET A 74 3.51 -6.34 -29.26
N ARG A 75 3.05 -7.60 -29.24
CA ARG A 75 1.86 -8.03 -28.52
C ARG A 75 2.27 -8.80 -27.27
N GLY A 76 1.61 -8.54 -26.15
CA GLY A 76 1.87 -9.25 -24.89
C GLY A 76 1.95 -8.33 -23.67
N ILE A 77 2.59 -8.83 -22.62
CA ILE A 77 2.79 -8.11 -21.36
C ILE A 77 3.93 -7.11 -21.52
N GLN A 78 3.66 -5.85 -21.17
CA GLN A 78 4.57 -4.73 -21.30
C GLN A 78 4.62 -3.93 -20.01
N TYR A 79 5.78 -3.36 -19.73
CA TYR A 79 6.00 -2.41 -18.66
C TYR A 79 6.34 -1.05 -19.26
N VAL A 80 5.57 -0.03 -18.89
CA VAL A 80 5.71 1.33 -19.41
C VAL A 80 5.69 2.32 -18.25
N VAL A 81 6.51 3.36 -18.33
CA VAL A 81 6.51 4.47 -17.37
C VAL A 81 5.35 5.41 -17.70
N VAL A 82 4.44 5.62 -16.76
CA VAL A 82 3.24 6.46 -16.95
C VAL A 82 3.39 7.81 -16.28
N GLY A 83 3.94 7.83 -15.07
CA GLY A 83 4.07 9.03 -14.26
C GLY A 83 5.51 9.23 -13.80
N VAL A 84 6.04 10.43 -14.04
CA VAL A 84 7.39 10.82 -13.66
C VAL A 84 7.28 12.01 -12.71
N SER A 85 7.64 11.83 -11.44
CA SER A 85 7.62 12.90 -10.45
C SER A 85 8.70 12.63 -9.39
N HIS A 86 9.95 13.00 -9.67
CA HIS A 86 11.06 12.77 -8.73
C HIS A 86 10.70 13.24 -7.30
N PRO A 87 10.79 12.40 -6.26
CA PRO A 87 11.47 11.09 -6.14
C PRO A 87 10.57 9.84 -6.34
N MET A 88 9.40 9.99 -6.96
CA MET A 88 8.40 8.98 -7.27
C MET A 88 8.31 8.69 -8.77
N TYR A 89 8.24 7.42 -9.12
CA TYR A 89 7.92 7.00 -10.50
C TYR A 89 6.82 5.95 -10.52
N ILE A 90 5.97 6.01 -11.53
CA ILE A 90 4.82 5.11 -11.71
C ILE A 90 5.06 4.28 -12.97
N ILE A 91 5.09 2.96 -12.79
CA ILE A 91 5.20 2.00 -13.89
C ILE A 91 3.87 1.26 -13.99
N CYS A 92 3.33 1.17 -15.20
CA CYS A 92 2.15 0.37 -15.50
C CYS A 92 2.57 -0.94 -16.16
N LYS A 93 2.05 -2.05 -15.63
CA LYS A 93 1.99 -3.32 -16.34
C LYS A 93 0.71 -3.33 -17.17
N GLN A 94 0.87 -3.42 -18.47
CA GLN A 94 -0.23 -3.44 -19.43
C GLN A 94 -0.11 -4.67 -20.33
N ALA A 95 -1.25 -5.24 -20.70
CA ALA A 95 -1.33 -6.28 -21.71
C ALA A 95 -1.80 -5.62 -23.01
N ARG A 96 -0.96 -5.67 -24.04
CA ARG A 96 -1.26 -5.13 -25.36
C ARG A 96 -1.78 -6.26 -26.24
N ASN A 97 -3.02 -6.14 -26.73
CA ASN A 97 -3.62 -7.07 -27.70
C ASN A 97 -3.39 -6.60 -29.15
N SER A 98 -3.47 -5.29 -29.36
CA SER A 98 -3.28 -4.63 -30.66
C SER A 98 -2.55 -3.28 -30.48
N ARG A 99 -2.26 -2.58 -31.59
CA ARG A 99 -1.59 -1.27 -31.54
C ARG A 99 -2.43 -0.21 -30.82
N GLU A 100 -3.74 -0.30 -30.91
CA GLU A 100 -4.69 0.63 -30.28
C GLU A 100 -5.28 0.06 -28.98
N GLU A 101 -5.39 -1.27 -28.88
CA GLU A 101 -6.01 -1.93 -27.74
C GLU A 101 -4.96 -2.31 -26.67
N VAL A 102 -4.98 -1.57 -25.56
CA VAL A 102 -4.10 -1.76 -24.41
C VAL A 102 -4.93 -1.87 -23.15
N THR A 103 -4.75 -2.97 -22.41
CA THR A 103 -5.45 -3.22 -21.15
C THR A 103 -4.48 -3.07 -19.96
N PRO A 104 -4.59 -1.99 -19.16
CA PRO A 104 -3.78 -1.85 -17.96
C PRO A 104 -4.18 -2.92 -16.93
N HIS A 105 -3.18 -3.57 -16.32
CA HIS A 105 -3.40 -4.61 -15.30
C HIS A 105 -3.08 -4.10 -13.91
N CYS A 106 -1.86 -3.57 -13.72
CA CYS A 106 -1.36 -3.17 -12.40
C CYS A 106 -0.48 -1.93 -12.51
N TYR A 107 -0.39 -1.18 -11.41
CA TYR A 107 0.56 -0.08 -11.25
C TYR A 107 1.60 -0.43 -10.18
N TYR A 108 2.82 0.05 -10.39
CA TYR A 108 3.93 -0.09 -9.45
C TYR A 108 4.51 1.29 -9.16
N TYR A 109 4.82 1.52 -7.89
CA TYR A 109 5.46 2.73 -7.42
C TYR A 109 6.93 2.46 -7.15
N VAL A 110 7.81 3.27 -7.73
CA VAL A 110 9.22 3.29 -7.37
C VAL A 110 9.46 4.55 -6.55
N MET A 111 9.66 4.35 -5.24
CA MET A 111 9.88 5.42 -4.26
C MET A 111 11.26 5.26 -3.66
N ASN A 112 12.15 6.21 -3.89
CA ASN A 112 13.51 6.23 -3.30
C ASN A 112 14.29 4.90 -3.52
N GLY A 113 14.15 4.32 -4.71
CA GLY A 113 14.75 3.03 -5.07
C GLY A 113 14.11 1.81 -4.43
N VAL A 114 12.87 1.91 -3.94
CA VAL A 114 12.06 0.78 -3.50
C VAL A 114 10.84 0.66 -4.39
N VAL A 115 10.61 -0.54 -4.91
CA VAL A 115 9.45 -0.88 -5.75
C VAL A 115 8.34 -1.46 -4.87
N TYR A 116 7.15 -0.91 -5.02
CA TYR A 116 5.91 -1.35 -4.38
C TYR A 116 4.83 -1.59 -5.43
N GLN A 117 3.97 -2.57 -5.21
CA GLN A 117 2.75 -2.70 -6.01
C GLN A 117 1.66 -1.76 -5.47
N CYS A 118 0.98 -1.05 -6.38
CA CYS A 118 -0.20 -0.28 -6.03
C CYS A 118 -1.35 -1.23 -5.65
N PRO A 119 -1.98 -1.07 -4.48
CA PRO A 119 -3.20 -1.80 -4.18
C PRO A 119 -4.34 -1.32 -5.07
N ASP A 120 -5.21 -2.24 -5.45
CA ASP A 120 -6.51 -1.90 -6.04
C ASP A 120 -7.36 -1.16 -4.98
N MET A 121 -8.19 -0.24 -5.46
CA MET A 121 -9.17 0.49 -4.65
C MET A 121 -10.09 -0.47 -3.90
N TYR A 122 -10.52 -1.56 -4.55
CA TYR A 122 -11.32 -2.59 -3.93
C TYR A 122 -10.60 -3.18 -2.69
N SER A 123 -9.36 -3.61 -2.85
CA SER A 123 -8.54 -4.18 -1.77
C SER A 123 -8.28 -3.18 -0.64
N SER A 124 -8.08 -1.90 -0.98
CA SER A 124 -7.89 -0.83 0.01
C SER A 124 -9.15 -0.60 0.86
N ILE A 125 -10.31 -0.51 0.21
CA ILE A 125 -11.60 -0.32 0.90
C ILE A 125 -11.93 -1.55 1.75
N GLN A 126 -11.77 -2.75 1.20
CA GLN A 126 -12.01 -4.01 1.91
C GLN A 126 -11.14 -4.08 3.18
N SER A 127 -9.85 -3.78 3.07
CA SER A 127 -8.94 -3.78 4.23
C SER A 127 -9.42 -2.81 5.31
N ARG A 128 -9.78 -1.57 4.94
CA ARG A 128 -10.28 -0.57 5.89
C ARG A 128 -11.59 -0.98 6.56
N LEU A 129 -12.52 -1.55 5.80
CA LEU A 129 -13.81 -2.03 6.32
C LEU A 129 -13.60 -3.17 7.32
N VAL A 130 -12.77 -4.15 6.98
CA VAL A 130 -12.41 -5.24 7.90
C VAL A 130 -11.73 -4.71 9.16
N SER A 131 -10.81 -3.76 9.03
CA SER A 131 -10.14 -3.13 10.17
C SER A 131 -11.10 -2.36 11.09
N ALA A 132 -12.20 -1.80 10.56
CA ALA A 132 -13.22 -1.14 11.37
C ALA A 132 -14.18 -2.14 12.05
N LEU A 133 -14.59 -3.19 11.32
CA LEU A 133 -15.52 -4.20 11.84
C LEU A 133 -14.86 -5.14 12.86
N HIS A 134 -13.57 -5.45 12.70
CA HIS A 134 -12.89 -6.41 13.57
C HIS A 134 -12.91 -5.99 15.05
N PRO A 135 -12.57 -4.75 15.44
CA PRO A 135 -12.76 -4.24 16.79
C PRO A 135 -14.22 -4.27 17.28
N MET A 136 -15.18 -3.90 16.43
CA MET A 136 -16.60 -3.90 16.78
C MET A 136 -17.09 -5.31 17.09
N LYS A 137 -16.72 -6.28 16.25
CA LYS A 137 -17.00 -7.70 16.48
C LYS A 137 -16.37 -8.15 17.80
N LYS A 138 -15.10 -7.81 18.05
CA LYS A 138 -14.41 -8.19 19.29
C LYS A 138 -15.12 -7.62 20.53
N ALA A 139 -15.46 -6.34 20.51
CA ALA A 139 -16.18 -5.69 21.60
C ALA A 139 -17.57 -6.32 21.83
N LEU A 140 -18.31 -6.61 20.76
CA LEU A 140 -19.62 -7.27 20.88
C LEU A 140 -19.50 -8.69 21.43
N THR A 141 -18.50 -9.48 21.00
CA THR A 141 -18.26 -10.81 21.57
C THR A 141 -17.96 -10.71 23.06
N GLU A 142 -17.11 -9.77 23.48
CA GLU A 142 -16.82 -9.52 24.89
C GLU A 142 -18.07 -9.06 25.68
N VAL A 143 -18.93 -8.23 25.10
CA VAL A 143 -20.20 -7.77 25.72
C VAL A 143 -21.21 -8.91 25.86
N ILE A 144 -21.32 -9.77 24.85
CA ILE A 144 -22.20 -10.95 24.88
C ILE A 144 -21.78 -11.89 26.01
N ASP A 145 -20.48 -12.11 26.20
CA ASP A 145 -19.95 -12.96 27.27
C ASP A 145 -20.28 -12.43 28.69
N LEU A 146 -20.55 -11.12 28.83
CA LEU A 146 -20.92 -10.46 30.10
C LEU A 146 -22.44 -10.44 30.35
N CYS A 147 -23.25 -10.78 29.35
CA CYS A 147 -24.70 -10.75 29.44
C CYS A 147 -25.24 -12.09 29.96
N ARG A 148 -26.01 -12.06 31.06
CA ARG A 148 -26.73 -13.21 31.60
C ARG A 148 -28.24 -12.97 31.49
N PHE A 149 -28.97 -13.96 31.00
CA PHE A 149 -30.43 -13.89 30.95
C PHE A 149 -31.06 -14.85 31.96
N ASN A 150 -31.98 -14.35 32.77
CA ASN A 150 -32.79 -15.14 33.70
C ASN A 150 -34.27 -14.80 33.50
N VAL A 151 -35.12 -15.80 33.28
CA VAL A 151 -36.56 -15.62 32.99
C VAL A 151 -37.29 -14.81 34.07
N ALA A 152 -36.88 -14.89 35.33
CA ALA A 152 -37.52 -14.17 36.44
C ALA A 152 -36.99 -12.73 36.65
N LYS A 153 -35.74 -12.45 36.26
CA LYS A 153 -35.06 -11.16 36.49
C LYS A 153 -34.79 -10.36 35.21
N GLY A 154 -34.97 -10.96 34.04
CA GLY A 154 -34.61 -10.39 32.74
C GLY A 154 -33.10 -10.45 32.45
N TYR A 155 -32.61 -9.46 31.72
CA TYR A 155 -31.19 -9.30 31.40
C TYR A 155 -30.43 -8.72 32.59
N SER A 156 -29.34 -9.38 32.98
CA SER A 156 -28.40 -8.93 34.01
C SER A 156 -26.99 -8.88 33.46
N TRP A 157 -26.22 -7.87 33.84
CA TRP A 157 -24.81 -7.70 33.45
C TRP A 157 -23.91 -8.14 34.60
N GLU A 158 -23.05 -9.14 34.36
CA GLU A 158 -22.05 -9.58 35.33
C GLU A 158 -20.67 -9.13 34.88
N PHE A 159 -20.28 -7.93 35.30
CA PHE A 159 -18.91 -7.47 35.12
C PHE A 159 -18.02 -8.26 36.08
N LYS A 160 -17.23 -9.21 35.55
CA LYS A 160 -16.11 -9.74 36.32
C LYS A 160 -15.18 -8.56 36.61
N ASN A 161 -15.29 -7.98 37.80
CA ASN A 161 -14.28 -7.09 38.34
C ASN A 161 -12.99 -7.91 38.43
N LYS A 162 -12.22 -7.96 37.35
CA LYS A 162 -10.78 -8.12 37.46
C LYS A 162 -10.33 -6.87 38.18
N VAL A 163 -10.29 -6.95 39.51
CA VAL A 163 -9.48 -6.05 40.32
C VAL A 163 -8.10 -6.18 39.71
N ILE A 164 -7.70 -5.16 38.96
CA ILE A 164 -6.34 -5.02 38.47
C ILE A 164 -5.53 -4.90 39.75
N LYS A 165 -4.94 -6.00 40.19
CA LYS A 165 -3.82 -5.93 41.10
C LYS A 165 -2.75 -5.20 40.29
N LYS A 166 -2.53 -3.92 40.63
CA LYS A 166 -1.26 -3.28 40.33
C LYS A 166 -0.24 -4.10 41.09
N ASP A 167 0.40 -5.02 40.40
CA ASP A 167 1.68 -5.55 40.86
C ASP A 167 2.66 -4.39 40.63
N ASP A 168 3.16 -3.82 41.73
CA ASP A 168 3.88 -2.55 41.80
C ASP A 168 5.31 -2.59 41.19
N ASP A 169 5.64 -3.56 40.34
CA ASP A 169 7.03 -3.85 39.91
C ASP A 169 7.23 -4.07 38.40
N GLU A 170 6.47 -3.40 37.51
CA GLU A 170 6.88 -3.25 36.11
C GLU A 170 6.99 -1.77 35.73
N GLU A 171 8.20 -1.38 35.31
CA GLU A 171 8.60 -0.08 34.78
C GLU A 171 7.49 0.62 33.99
N GLU A 172 7.40 1.94 34.16
CA GLU A 172 6.51 2.89 33.47
C GLU A 172 6.51 2.71 31.93
N ARG A 173 5.87 1.66 31.43
CA ARG A 173 5.33 1.63 30.09
C ARG A 173 4.10 2.50 30.16
N GLU A 174 4.24 3.75 29.70
CA GLU A 174 3.14 4.68 29.48
C GLU A 174 1.92 3.88 29.04
N PHE A 175 0.86 3.92 29.85
CA PHE A 175 -0.42 3.34 29.49
C PHE A 175 -0.92 4.12 28.28
N GLU A 176 -0.50 3.73 27.08
CA GLU A 176 -0.94 4.35 25.85
C GLU A 176 -2.46 4.12 25.77
N ASP A 177 -3.23 5.21 25.75
CA ASP A 177 -4.66 5.14 25.49
C ASP A 177 -4.90 4.18 24.31
N PRO A 178 -5.89 3.28 24.36
CA PRO A 178 -6.11 2.28 23.31
C PRO A 178 -6.40 2.89 21.93
N VAL A 179 -6.75 4.18 21.90
CA VAL A 179 -6.89 5.01 20.69
C VAL A 179 -5.52 5.41 20.12
N GLN A 180 -4.57 5.76 20.98
CA GLN A 180 -3.20 6.14 20.60
C GLN A 180 -2.44 4.92 20.07
N ALA A 181 -2.54 3.75 20.71
CA ALA A 181 -1.91 2.51 20.27
C ALA A 181 -2.27 2.08 18.82
N ARG A 182 -3.43 2.51 18.30
CA ARG A 182 -3.88 2.22 16.93
C ARG A 182 -3.40 3.22 15.89
N SER A 183 -2.91 4.39 16.30
CA SER A 183 -2.51 5.46 15.40
C SER A 183 -1.06 5.30 14.96
N THR A 184 -0.79 5.56 13.67
CA THR A 184 0.58 5.58 13.12
C THR A 184 1.37 6.77 13.66
N ASN A 185 2.70 6.68 13.75
CA ASN A 185 3.55 7.80 14.22
C ASN A 185 3.34 9.10 13.42
N PHE A 186 2.97 8.97 12.13
CA PHE A 186 2.60 10.11 11.29
C PHE A 186 1.30 10.76 11.76
N GLN A 187 0.29 9.94 12.10
CA GLN A 187 -0.99 10.43 12.63
C GLN A 187 -0.82 11.16 13.98
N ARG A 188 0.08 10.65 14.83
CA ARG A 188 0.38 11.24 16.15
C ARG A 188 1.11 12.59 16.05
N SER A 189 2.12 12.70 15.18
CA SER A 189 3.04 13.85 15.21
C SER A 189 2.76 14.93 14.15
N ARG A 190 2.30 14.53 12.96
CA ARG A 190 2.35 15.42 11.78
C ARG A 190 0.97 15.93 11.33
N THR A 191 -0.10 15.27 11.74
CA THR A 191 -1.48 15.64 11.35
C THR A 191 -1.87 17.01 11.88
N GLU A 192 -1.53 17.33 13.14
CA GLU A 192 -1.85 18.64 13.73
C GLU A 192 -1.17 19.80 12.99
N GLN A 193 0.09 19.61 12.59
CA GLN A 193 0.83 20.62 11.82
C GLN A 193 0.19 20.85 10.45
N LEU A 194 -0.20 19.77 9.76
CA LEU A 194 -0.90 19.86 8.48
C LEU A 194 -2.26 20.53 8.61
N ILE A 195 -3.04 20.22 9.65
CA ILE A 195 -4.31 20.87 9.92
C ILE A 195 -4.10 22.36 10.19
N LYS A 196 -3.08 22.74 10.98
CA LYS A 196 -2.74 24.16 11.21
C LYS A 196 -2.39 24.88 9.90
N ILE A 197 -1.56 24.27 9.06
CA ILE A 197 -1.20 24.84 7.75
C ILE A 197 -2.43 24.96 6.85
N MET A 198 -3.30 23.96 6.84
CA MET A 198 -4.54 23.96 6.05
C MET A 198 -5.53 25.02 6.54
N MET A 199 -5.70 25.14 7.86
CA MET A 199 -6.56 26.15 8.51
C MET A 199 -6.04 27.56 8.25
N GLN A 200 -4.72 27.78 8.26
CA GLN A 200 -4.13 29.07 7.91
C GLN A 200 -4.37 29.40 6.42
N LYS A 201 -4.19 28.42 5.54
CA LYS A 201 -4.36 28.58 4.09
C LYS A 201 -5.82 28.78 3.66
N HIS A 202 -6.77 28.28 4.44
CA HIS A 202 -8.20 28.31 4.13
C HIS A 202 -9.03 29.00 5.22
N SER A 203 -8.42 29.96 5.91
CA SER A 203 -9.14 30.78 6.89
C SER A 203 -10.32 31.50 6.21
N ILE A 204 -11.53 31.24 6.69
CA ILE A 204 -12.74 31.93 6.26
C ILE A 204 -12.64 33.35 6.86
N PRO A 205 -12.83 34.43 6.07
CA PRO A 205 -12.83 35.77 6.62
C PRO A 205 -13.95 35.87 7.67
N GLU A 206 -13.58 36.15 8.92
CA GLU A 206 -14.54 36.48 9.96
C GLU A 206 -15.29 37.73 9.52
N ASN A 207 -16.58 37.57 9.20
CA ASN A 207 -17.46 38.69 8.93
C ASN A 207 -17.59 39.49 10.24
N ASN A 208 -16.80 40.55 10.36
CA ASN A 208 -16.92 41.58 11.38
C ASN A 208 -18.33 42.18 11.30
N THR A 209 -19.25 41.61 12.08
CA THR A 209 -20.56 42.22 12.33
C THR A 209 -20.33 43.28 13.39
N GLN A 210 -20.00 44.50 12.94
CA GLN A 210 -20.00 45.69 13.78
C GLN A 210 -21.43 45.89 14.31
N LYS A 211 -21.58 45.84 15.63
CA LYS A 211 -22.72 46.42 16.35
C LYS A 211 -22.48 47.91 16.55
#